data_AF-A0A831PRC3-F1
#
_entry.id   AF-A0A831PRC3-F1
#
_cell.length_a   1.000
_cell.length_b   1.000
_cell.length_c   1.000
_cell.angle_alpha   90.00
_cell.angle_beta   90.00
_cell.angle_gamma   90.00
#
_symmetry.space_group_name_H-M   'P 1'
#
loop_
_entity.id
_entity.type
_entity.pdbx_description
1 polymer ?
#
loop_
_entity_poly.entity_id
_entity_poly.type
_entity_poly.pdbx_seq_one_letter_code
_entity_poly.pdbx_strand_id
1 'polypeptide(L)'
;MSKTPCACGLRPPKSLAIRSRSPSVGVWFLPRQATAMDDAISAFSAKARQYCAFVEDTRATNSWIFAQACLTEALGLYHLALRLPEVAPARGDLLEGINHEDWTVVRENLARRISRDLYWMVFEPLVSEPPEPVVGSLTDDLADIWRDLKPGVEAIGSGTTDSIRDVVWHWRSSFESHWGNHAVSAIGALHALCFGAFADTSRPPLTIE
;
A
#
# COMPACT_ATOMS: atom_id res chain seq x y z
N MET A 1 59.69 8.66 47.01
CA MET A 1 60.14 10.04 46.68
C MET A 1 59.12 10.58 45.66
N SER A 2 58.42 11.70 45.77
CA SER A 2 58.45 12.89 46.64
C SER A 2 57.15 13.68 46.39
N LYS A 3 56.46 14.05 47.49
CA LYS A 3 55.74 15.32 47.77
C LYS A 3 54.49 15.76 46.94
N THR A 4 53.36 15.82 47.67
CA THR A 4 52.19 16.76 47.62
C THR A 4 52.62 18.26 47.62
N PRO A 5 51.76 19.32 47.46
CA PRO A 5 50.32 19.44 47.83
C PRO A 5 49.38 20.41 47.02
N CYS A 6 48.12 20.43 47.47
CA CYS A 6 47.22 21.58 47.69
C CYS A 6 46.26 22.14 46.62
N ALA A 7 45.04 22.36 47.10
CA ALA A 7 43.86 22.87 46.45
C ALA A 7 43.82 24.41 46.34
N CYS A 8 43.10 24.93 45.35
CA CYS A 8 42.45 26.24 45.45
C CYS A 8 41.18 26.25 44.58
N GLY A 9 40.08 26.71 45.19
CA GLY A 9 38.72 26.58 44.67
C GLY A 9 38.34 27.59 43.59
N LEU A 10 37.37 27.19 42.77
CA LEU A 10 36.58 28.09 41.94
C LEU A 10 35.10 27.71 42.08
N ARG A 11 34.29 28.70 42.45
CA ARG A 11 32.83 28.60 42.63
C ARG A 11 32.14 28.29 41.28
N PRO A 12 31.02 27.55 41.27
CA PRO A 12 30.19 27.48 40.08
C PRO A 12 29.47 28.83 39.86
N PRO A 13 29.26 29.27 38.61
CA PRO A 13 28.49 30.47 38.33
C PRO A 13 27.01 30.28 38.71
N LYS A 14 26.42 31.34 39.25
CA LYS A 14 25.01 31.42 39.68
C LYS A 14 24.09 31.14 38.50
N SER A 15 23.06 30.33 38.73
CA SER A 15 22.02 30.03 37.76
C SER A 15 21.28 31.31 37.34
N LEU A 16 21.24 31.58 36.03
CA LEU A 16 20.19 32.43 35.48
C LEU A 16 18.93 31.57 35.40
N ALA A 17 17.94 31.90 36.24
CA ALA A 17 16.60 31.37 36.12
C ALA A 17 15.96 31.87 34.82
N ILE A 18 16.04 31.06 33.76
CA ILE A 18 15.18 31.24 32.60
C ILE A 18 13.80 30.76 33.04
N ARG A 19 12.86 31.69 33.23
CA ARG A 19 11.44 31.37 33.38
C ARG A 19 10.99 30.66 32.11
N SER A 20 10.92 29.33 32.14
CA SER A 20 10.21 28.53 31.14
C SER A 20 8.74 28.88 31.25
N ARG A 21 8.24 29.74 30.35
CA ARG A 21 6.81 29.80 30.08
C ARG A 21 6.44 28.47 29.44
N SER A 22 5.70 27.64 30.17
CA SER A 22 5.01 26.49 29.60
C SER A 22 4.15 26.98 28.43
N PRO A 23 4.29 26.46 27.21
CA PRO A 23 3.25 26.62 26.23
C PRO A 23 2.10 25.74 26.72
N SER A 24 0.98 26.37 27.08
CA SER A 24 -0.30 25.71 27.18
C SER A 24 -0.51 24.90 25.90
N VAL A 25 -0.61 23.57 26.04
CA VAL A 25 -0.98 22.65 24.97
C VAL A 25 -2.43 22.95 24.63
N GLY A 26 -2.63 23.97 23.79
CA GLY A 26 -3.88 24.19 23.08
C GLY A 26 -3.99 23.08 22.07
N VAL A 27 -4.89 22.13 22.34
CA VAL A 27 -5.33 21.14 21.37
C VAL A 27 -6.11 21.91 20.29
N TRP A 28 -5.40 22.42 19.30
CA TRP A 28 -5.99 22.92 18.07
C TRP A 28 -6.30 21.70 17.18
N PHE A 29 -7.37 20.98 17.48
CA PHE A 29 -8.01 20.14 16.46
C PHE A 29 -8.57 21.10 15.40
N LEU A 30 -7.77 21.38 14.37
CA LEU A 30 -8.18 22.22 13.25
C LEU A 30 -9.13 21.41 12.34
N PRO A 31 -10.30 21.94 11.94
CA PRO A 31 -11.24 21.28 11.02
C PRO A 31 -10.59 20.78 9.73
N ARG A 32 -9.53 21.46 9.29
CA ARG A 32 -8.77 21.17 8.06
C ARG A 32 -8.07 19.81 8.05
N GLN A 33 -7.72 19.26 9.21
CA GLN A 33 -7.10 17.92 9.29
C GLN A 33 -8.14 16.80 9.18
N ALA A 34 -9.33 16.98 9.77
CA ALA A 34 -10.42 16.03 9.66
C ALA A 34 -10.91 15.94 8.21
N THR A 35 -11.10 17.09 7.53
CA THR A 35 -11.52 17.10 6.12
C THR A 35 -10.49 16.41 5.21
N ALA A 36 -9.20 16.63 5.44
CA ALA A 36 -8.15 16.00 4.64
C ALA A 36 -8.08 14.47 4.84
N MET A 37 -8.39 14.00 6.03
CA MET A 37 -8.47 12.57 6.34
C MET A 37 -9.68 11.93 5.64
N ASP A 38 -10.85 12.55 5.75
CA ASP A 38 -12.07 12.08 5.09
C ASP A 38 -11.90 12.05 3.56
N ASP A 39 -11.25 13.06 2.99
CA ASP A 39 -10.92 13.11 1.56
C ASP A 39 -9.99 11.95 1.14
N ALA A 40 -8.97 11.63 1.96
CA ALA A 40 -8.06 10.52 1.68
C ALA A 40 -8.77 9.16 1.74
N ILE A 41 -9.61 8.95 2.76
CA ILE A 41 -10.41 7.73 2.92
C ILE A 41 -11.38 7.58 1.73
N SER A 42 -12.07 8.66 1.36
CA SER A 42 -13.02 8.65 0.24
C SER A 42 -12.33 8.36 -1.09
N ALA A 43 -11.19 9.00 -1.35
CA ALA A 43 -10.39 8.77 -2.56
C ALA A 43 -9.89 7.33 -2.64
N PHE A 44 -9.34 6.79 -1.55
CA PHE A 44 -8.89 5.40 -1.52
C PHE A 44 -10.06 4.42 -1.69
N SER A 45 -11.18 4.64 -1.01
CA SER A 45 -12.37 3.79 -1.11
C SER A 45 -12.91 3.75 -2.54
N ALA A 46 -12.94 4.89 -3.23
CA ALA A 46 -13.32 4.97 -4.64
C ALA A 46 -12.35 4.19 -5.53
N LYS A 47 -11.04 4.32 -5.29
CA LYS A 47 -10.01 3.58 -6.05
C LYS A 47 -10.04 2.08 -5.79
N ALA A 48 -10.24 1.64 -4.56
CA ALA A 48 -10.40 0.23 -4.20
C ALA A 48 -11.61 -0.39 -4.89
N ARG A 49 -12.75 0.32 -4.91
CA ARG A 49 -13.94 -0.11 -5.65
C ARG A 49 -13.69 -0.19 -7.17
N GLN A 50 -13.03 0.82 -7.73
CA GLN A 50 -12.64 0.83 -9.15
C GLN A 50 -11.74 -0.37 -9.49
N TYR A 51 -10.73 -0.64 -8.65
CA TYR A 51 -9.84 -1.77 -8.83
C TYR A 51 -10.59 -3.10 -8.78
N CYS A 52 -11.47 -3.29 -7.80
CA CYS A 52 -12.23 -4.53 -7.67
C CYS A 52 -13.11 -4.77 -8.90
N ALA A 53 -13.84 -3.74 -9.33
CA ALA A 53 -14.66 -3.82 -10.54
C ALA A 53 -13.82 -4.09 -11.81
N PHE A 54 -12.60 -3.51 -11.89
CA PHE A 54 -11.69 -3.73 -13.01
C PHE A 54 -11.16 -5.17 -13.07
N VAL A 55 -10.76 -5.73 -11.93
CA VAL A 55 -10.24 -7.10 -11.84
C VAL A 55 -11.35 -8.12 -12.11
N GLU A 56 -12.57 -7.87 -11.60
CA GLU A 56 -13.76 -8.71 -11.79
C GLU A 56 -14.31 -8.67 -13.22
N ASP A 57 -13.95 -7.66 -14.03
CA ASP A 57 -14.34 -7.61 -15.44
C ASP A 57 -13.74 -8.80 -16.20
N THR A 58 -14.57 -9.52 -16.95
CA THR A 58 -14.18 -10.73 -17.70
C THR A 58 -14.01 -10.48 -19.20
N ARG A 59 -14.23 -9.25 -19.67
CA ARG A 59 -14.13 -8.92 -21.09
C ARG A 59 -12.71 -9.18 -21.60
N ALA A 60 -12.65 -9.86 -22.75
CA ALA A 60 -11.39 -10.09 -23.44
C ALA A 60 -10.82 -8.76 -23.94
N THR A 61 -9.51 -8.61 -23.82
CA THR A 61 -8.78 -7.43 -24.25
C THR A 61 -7.38 -7.85 -24.72
N ASN A 62 -6.74 -6.97 -25.47
CA ASN A 62 -5.33 -7.12 -25.82
C ASN A 62 -4.47 -7.17 -24.54
N SER A 63 -3.55 -8.14 -24.46
CA SER A 63 -2.76 -8.37 -23.25
C SER A 63 -1.89 -7.17 -22.87
N TRP A 64 -1.23 -6.51 -23.84
CA TRP A 64 -0.45 -5.31 -23.56
C TRP A 64 -1.32 -4.16 -23.04
N ILE A 65 -2.50 -3.93 -23.65
CA ILE A 65 -3.46 -2.91 -23.18
C ILE A 65 -3.92 -3.24 -21.75
N PHE A 66 -4.22 -4.51 -21.48
CA PHE A 66 -4.62 -4.96 -20.15
C PHE A 66 -3.51 -4.76 -19.12
N ALA A 67 -2.27 -5.14 -19.44
CA ALA A 67 -1.12 -4.94 -18.57
C ALA A 67 -0.88 -3.46 -18.25
N GLN A 68 -1.05 -2.57 -19.24
CA GLN A 68 -0.96 -1.12 -19.03
C GLN A 68 -2.07 -0.60 -18.12
N ALA A 69 -3.29 -1.12 -18.26
CA ALA A 69 -4.40 -0.80 -17.37
C ALA A 69 -4.13 -1.30 -15.93
N CYS A 70 -3.69 -2.55 -15.77
CA CYS A 70 -3.27 -3.10 -14.47
C CYS A 70 -2.19 -2.22 -13.81
N LEU A 71 -1.20 -1.77 -14.58
CA LEU A 71 -0.12 -0.91 -14.08
C LEU A 71 -0.67 0.42 -13.55
N THR A 72 -1.59 1.04 -14.30
CA THR A 72 -2.25 2.29 -13.91
C THR A 72 -3.08 2.12 -12.65
N GLU A 73 -3.80 1.00 -12.56
CA GLU A 73 -4.64 0.65 -11.42
C GLU A 73 -3.81 0.41 -10.15
N ALA A 74 -2.76 -0.40 -10.23
CA ALA A 74 -1.86 -0.70 -9.11
C ALA A 74 -1.11 0.55 -8.61
N LEU A 75 -0.57 1.37 -9.52
CA LEU A 75 0.10 2.63 -9.17
C LEU A 75 -0.85 3.59 -8.45
N GLY A 76 -2.09 3.72 -8.94
CA GLY A 76 -3.08 4.60 -8.33
C GLY A 76 -3.53 4.14 -6.94
N LEU A 77 -3.70 2.83 -6.76
CA LEU A 77 -3.96 2.25 -5.43
C LEU A 77 -2.83 2.53 -4.46
N TYR A 78 -1.59 2.22 -4.86
CA TYR A 78 -0.42 2.39 -4.02
C TYR A 78 -0.23 3.85 -3.61
N HIS A 79 -0.37 4.77 -4.56
CA HIS A 79 -0.30 6.21 -4.29
C HIS A 79 -1.31 6.67 -3.24
N LEU A 80 -2.57 6.20 -3.33
CA LEU A 80 -3.62 6.59 -2.40
C LEU A 80 -3.50 5.90 -1.04
N ALA A 81 -2.98 4.66 -0.98
CA ALA A 81 -2.75 3.95 0.27
C ALA A 81 -1.74 4.65 1.18
N LEU A 82 -0.69 5.25 0.60
CA LEU A 82 0.29 6.05 1.34
C LEU A 82 -0.34 7.25 2.07
N ARG A 83 -1.57 7.64 1.69
CA ARG A 83 -2.32 8.76 2.27
C ARG A 83 -3.40 8.31 3.24
N LEU A 84 -3.64 6.99 3.39
CA LEU A 84 -4.58 6.48 4.39
C LEU A 84 -4.10 6.86 5.79
N PRO A 85 -5.00 7.35 6.67
CA PRO A 85 -4.61 7.68 8.03
C PRO A 85 -4.25 6.43 8.81
N GLU A 86 -3.35 6.59 9.77
CA GLU A 86 -3.12 5.58 10.80
C GLU A 86 -4.26 5.65 11.83
N VAL A 87 -5.05 4.58 11.91
CA VAL A 87 -6.20 4.51 12.82
C VAL A 87 -6.15 3.19 13.58
N ALA A 88 -6.51 3.18 14.86
CA ALA A 88 -6.77 1.94 15.58
C ALA A 88 -8.15 1.38 15.18
N PRO A 89 -8.33 0.04 15.18
CA PRO A 89 -9.64 -0.56 14.96
C PRO A 89 -10.59 -0.12 16.09
N ALA A 90 -11.86 0.11 15.76
CA ALA A 90 -12.87 0.55 16.71
C ALA A 90 -13.44 -0.63 17.53
N ARG A 91 -13.65 -1.79 16.90
CA ARG A 91 -14.13 -3.01 17.60
C ARG A 91 -13.12 -4.15 17.65
N GLY A 92 -12.11 -4.14 16.77
CA GLY A 92 -11.14 -5.22 16.64
C GLY A 92 -11.69 -6.45 15.90
N ASP A 93 -12.93 -6.39 15.40
CA ASP A 93 -13.51 -7.42 14.54
C ASP A 93 -12.85 -7.35 13.16
N LEU A 94 -12.32 -8.47 12.69
CA LEU A 94 -11.77 -8.58 11.34
C LEU A 94 -12.92 -8.65 10.33
N LEU A 95 -12.74 -8.02 9.17
CA LEU A 95 -13.65 -8.20 8.06
C LEU A 95 -13.62 -9.66 7.59
N GLU A 96 -14.78 -10.18 7.17
CA GLU A 96 -14.85 -11.51 6.58
C GLU A 96 -14.03 -11.53 5.27
N GLY A 97 -13.04 -12.41 5.22
CA GLY A 97 -12.17 -12.54 4.05
C GLY A 97 -12.87 -13.23 2.88
N ILE A 98 -12.33 -13.04 1.69
CA ILE A 98 -12.77 -13.78 0.50
C ILE A 98 -12.24 -15.21 0.56
N ASN A 99 -13.11 -16.19 0.26
CA ASN A 99 -12.73 -17.60 0.22
C ASN A 99 -11.79 -17.91 -0.96
N HIS A 100 -11.18 -19.09 -0.94
CA HIS A 100 -10.19 -19.45 -1.95
C HIS A 100 -10.81 -19.74 -3.32
N GLU A 101 -12.05 -20.21 -3.34
CA GLU A 101 -12.79 -20.52 -4.57
C GLU A 101 -13.07 -19.25 -5.39
N ASP A 102 -13.56 -18.19 -4.75
CA ASP A 102 -13.82 -16.89 -5.36
C ASP A 102 -12.52 -16.24 -5.84
N TRP A 103 -11.45 -16.33 -5.05
CA TRP A 103 -10.12 -15.90 -5.46
C TRP A 103 -9.61 -16.67 -6.67
N THR A 104 -9.83 -17.98 -6.72
CA THR A 104 -9.40 -18.83 -7.86
C THR A 104 -10.10 -18.40 -9.14
N VAL A 105 -11.41 -18.15 -9.08
CA VAL A 105 -12.18 -17.64 -10.23
C VAL A 105 -11.59 -16.32 -10.75
N VAL A 106 -11.28 -15.38 -9.86
CA VAL A 106 -10.67 -14.09 -10.24
C VAL A 106 -9.29 -14.29 -10.88
N ARG A 107 -8.43 -15.10 -10.27
CA ARG A 107 -7.08 -15.39 -10.79
C ARG A 107 -7.14 -16.04 -12.17
N GLU A 108 -8.03 -17.01 -12.39
CA GLU A 108 -8.21 -17.64 -13.69
C GLU A 108 -8.70 -16.65 -14.76
N ASN A 109 -9.60 -15.73 -14.39
CA ASN A 109 -10.07 -14.67 -15.29
C ASN A 109 -8.93 -13.71 -15.67
N LEU A 110 -8.02 -13.39 -14.75
CA LEU A 110 -6.82 -12.60 -15.01
C LEU A 110 -5.85 -13.35 -15.93
N ALA A 111 -5.63 -14.65 -15.70
CA ALA A 111 -4.72 -15.48 -16.49
C ALA A 111 -5.12 -15.58 -17.97
N ARG A 112 -6.41 -15.46 -18.29
CA ARG A 112 -6.88 -15.41 -19.69
C ARG A 112 -6.57 -14.08 -20.40
N ARG A 113 -6.19 -13.03 -19.67
CA ARG A 113 -5.97 -11.66 -20.21
C ARG A 113 -4.50 -11.22 -20.19
N ILE A 114 -3.61 -11.97 -19.53
CA ILE A 114 -2.18 -11.70 -19.45
C ILE A 114 -1.41 -12.76 -20.25
N SER A 115 -0.53 -12.31 -21.14
CA SER A 115 0.26 -13.18 -22.02
C SER A 115 1.40 -13.92 -21.30
N ARG A 116 1.91 -13.35 -20.21
CA ARG A 116 2.99 -13.90 -19.39
C ARG A 116 2.73 -13.64 -17.92
N ASP A 117 2.48 -14.72 -17.18
CA ASP A 117 2.14 -14.65 -15.77
C ASP A 117 3.38 -14.61 -14.87
N LEU A 118 4.38 -15.43 -15.15
CA LEU A 118 5.53 -15.61 -14.26
C LEU A 118 6.62 -14.55 -14.47
N TYR A 119 7.25 -14.12 -13.38
CA TYR A 119 8.40 -13.21 -13.38
C TYR A 119 9.37 -13.53 -12.26
N TRP A 120 10.61 -13.05 -12.38
CA TRP A 120 11.64 -13.19 -11.34
C TRP A 120 11.69 -11.95 -10.46
N MET A 121 11.83 -12.13 -9.15
CA MET A 121 11.94 -11.04 -8.18
C MET A 121 12.81 -11.43 -6.98
N VAL A 122 13.20 -10.43 -6.21
CA VAL A 122 13.77 -10.61 -4.87
C VAL A 122 12.66 -10.27 -3.87
N PHE A 123 12.32 -11.21 -2.98
CA PHE A 123 11.21 -11.04 -2.05
C PHE A 123 11.53 -10.02 -0.94
N GLU A 124 12.68 -10.18 -0.27
CA GLU A 124 13.14 -9.23 0.75
C GLU A 124 14.46 -8.61 0.29
N PRO A 125 14.45 -7.36 -0.21
CA PRO A 125 15.65 -6.71 -0.74
C PRO A 125 16.59 -6.14 0.33
N LEU A 126 16.18 -6.07 1.60
CA LEU A 126 16.95 -5.43 2.68
C LEU A 126 17.63 -6.42 3.64
N VAL A 127 17.77 -7.70 3.25
CA VAL A 127 18.55 -8.68 4.02
C VAL A 127 20.07 -8.41 3.96
N SER A 128 20.80 -8.88 4.96
CA SER A 128 22.26 -8.70 5.06
C SER A 128 23.06 -9.55 4.07
N GLU A 129 22.54 -10.72 3.70
CA GLU A 129 23.16 -11.63 2.74
C GLU A 129 22.43 -11.53 1.39
N PRO A 130 23.12 -11.68 0.24
CA PRO A 130 22.48 -11.62 -1.07
C PRO A 130 21.31 -12.61 -1.18
N PRO A 131 20.07 -12.14 -1.37
CA PRO A 131 18.92 -13.03 -1.47
C PRO A 131 18.91 -13.74 -2.82
N GLU A 132 18.41 -14.98 -2.83
CA GLU A 132 18.16 -15.71 -4.08
C GLU A 132 16.90 -15.16 -4.78
N PRO A 133 16.92 -15.00 -6.11
CA PRO A 133 15.71 -14.67 -6.86
C PRO A 133 14.66 -15.77 -6.74
N VAL A 134 13.40 -15.37 -6.58
CA VAL A 134 12.23 -16.24 -6.55
C VAL A 134 11.31 -15.96 -7.74
N VAL A 135 10.43 -16.90 -8.03
CA VAL A 135 9.41 -16.76 -9.09
C VAL A 135 8.12 -16.21 -8.48
N GLY A 136 7.65 -15.08 -9.00
CA GLY A 136 6.32 -14.52 -8.72
C GLY A 136 5.32 -14.80 -9.85
N SER A 137 4.03 -14.53 -9.61
CA SER A 137 2.94 -14.69 -10.56
C SER A 137 2.08 -13.41 -10.59
N LEU A 138 2.01 -12.75 -11.75
CA LEU A 138 1.27 -11.50 -11.93
C LEU A 138 -0.22 -11.65 -11.62
N THR A 139 -0.82 -12.76 -12.04
CA THR A 139 -2.24 -13.02 -11.82
C THR A 139 -2.55 -13.34 -10.37
N ASP A 140 -1.61 -13.98 -9.66
CA ASP A 140 -1.64 -14.21 -8.23
C ASP A 140 -1.60 -12.88 -7.47
N ASP A 141 -0.59 -12.03 -7.76
CA ASP A 141 -0.44 -10.72 -7.13
C ASP A 141 -1.67 -9.83 -7.33
N LEU A 142 -2.21 -9.77 -8.55
CA LEU A 142 -3.40 -8.98 -8.86
C LEU A 142 -4.66 -9.52 -8.16
N ALA A 143 -4.80 -10.85 -8.05
CA ALA A 143 -5.91 -11.47 -7.32
C ALA A 143 -5.78 -11.26 -5.80
N ASP A 144 -4.56 -11.24 -5.27
CA ASP A 144 -4.29 -11.00 -3.85
C ASP A 144 -4.55 -9.56 -3.43
N ILE A 145 -4.18 -8.59 -4.25
CA ILE A 145 -4.57 -7.19 -4.03
C ILE A 145 -6.10 -7.08 -4.02
N TRP A 146 -6.80 -7.76 -4.94
CA TRP A 146 -8.26 -7.76 -4.97
C TRP A 146 -8.85 -8.36 -3.69
N ARG A 147 -8.36 -9.53 -3.26
CA ARG A 147 -8.83 -10.25 -2.07
C ARG A 147 -8.65 -9.43 -0.79
N ASP A 148 -7.56 -8.69 -0.66
CA ASP A 148 -7.33 -7.86 0.54
C ASP A 148 -8.22 -6.61 0.56
N LEU A 149 -8.56 -6.07 -0.61
CA LEU A 149 -9.39 -4.87 -0.74
C LEU A 149 -10.90 -5.17 -0.66
N LYS A 150 -11.34 -6.27 -1.26
CA LYS A 150 -12.75 -6.59 -1.51
C LYS A 150 -13.61 -6.61 -0.23
N PRO A 151 -13.18 -7.20 0.91
CA PRO A 151 -13.97 -7.17 2.14
C PRO A 151 -14.35 -5.77 2.59
N GLY A 152 -13.41 -4.82 2.49
CA GLY A 152 -13.67 -3.41 2.84
C GLY A 152 -14.63 -2.73 1.87
N VAL A 153 -14.52 -3.05 0.57
CA VAL A 153 -15.41 -2.51 -0.46
C VAL A 153 -16.84 -3.02 -0.24
N GLU A 154 -17.00 -4.30 0.08
CA GLU A 154 -18.29 -4.91 0.39
C GLU A 154 -18.89 -4.35 1.67
N ALA A 155 -18.10 -4.25 2.75
CA ALA A 155 -18.54 -3.73 4.02
C ALA A 155 -19.07 -2.29 3.94
N ILE A 156 -18.41 -1.43 3.16
CA ILE A 156 -18.88 -0.06 2.88
C ILE A 156 -20.13 -0.08 2.01
N GLY A 157 -20.19 -0.93 0.99
CA GLY A 157 -21.29 -0.95 0.01
C GLY A 157 -22.60 -1.50 0.55
N SER A 158 -22.54 -2.52 1.42
CA SER A 158 -23.71 -3.15 2.05
C SER A 158 -24.17 -2.43 3.33
N GLY A 159 -23.36 -1.51 3.85
CA GLY A 159 -23.59 -0.88 5.15
C GLY A 159 -23.44 -1.85 6.32
N THR A 160 -22.74 -2.98 6.14
CA THR A 160 -22.52 -3.97 7.22
C THR A 160 -21.42 -3.55 8.19
N THR A 161 -20.61 -2.55 7.85
CA THR A 161 -19.69 -1.94 8.82
C THR A 161 -20.35 -0.79 9.57
N ASP A 162 -20.33 -0.88 10.90
CA ASP A 162 -20.70 0.22 11.80
C ASP A 162 -19.61 1.31 11.85
N SER A 163 -18.44 1.06 11.23
CA SER A 163 -17.22 1.84 11.46
C SER A 163 -16.28 1.80 10.24
N ILE A 164 -16.23 2.92 9.51
CA ILE A 164 -15.24 3.13 8.45
C ILE A 164 -13.80 2.98 8.96
N ARG A 165 -13.55 3.23 10.25
CA ARG A 165 -12.23 3.07 10.86
C ARG A 165 -11.73 1.64 10.84
N ASP A 166 -12.60 0.64 11.02
CA ASP A 166 -12.21 -0.76 10.96
C ASP A 166 -11.82 -1.17 9.54
N VAL A 167 -12.53 -0.65 8.53
CA VAL A 167 -12.18 -0.86 7.12
C VAL A 167 -10.85 -0.21 6.75
N VAL A 168 -10.64 1.03 7.19
CA VAL A 168 -9.37 1.75 6.96
C VAL A 168 -8.21 1.04 7.66
N TRP A 169 -8.41 0.59 8.90
CA TRP A 169 -7.41 -0.19 9.61
C TRP A 169 -7.07 -1.49 8.87
N HIS A 170 -8.08 -2.25 8.40
CA HIS A 170 -7.90 -3.47 7.62
C HIS A 170 -7.09 -3.24 6.34
N TRP A 171 -7.48 -2.25 5.53
CA TRP A 171 -6.75 -1.95 4.28
C TRP A 171 -5.33 -1.48 4.52
N ARG A 172 -5.10 -0.70 5.58
CA ARG A 172 -3.76 -0.20 5.91
C ARG A 172 -2.87 -1.29 6.51
N SER A 173 -3.40 -2.12 7.41
CA SER A 173 -2.61 -3.21 8.00
C SER A 173 -2.21 -4.23 6.93
N SER A 174 -3.15 -4.62 6.07
CA SER A 174 -2.86 -5.50 4.92
C SER A 174 -1.96 -4.85 3.88
N PHE A 175 -1.98 -3.52 3.71
CA PHE A 175 -1.04 -2.81 2.84
C PHE A 175 0.40 -2.98 3.33
N GLU A 176 0.61 -2.79 4.63
CA GLU A 176 1.92 -2.86 5.27
C GLU A 176 2.45 -4.30 5.34
N SER A 177 1.57 -5.30 5.45
CA SER A 177 1.97 -6.70 5.64
C SER A 177 1.84 -7.62 4.42
N HIS A 178 1.03 -7.24 3.40
CA HIS A 178 0.63 -8.16 2.33
C HIS A 178 0.42 -7.47 0.98
N TRP A 179 -0.78 -6.97 0.64
CA TRP A 179 -1.07 -6.48 -0.72
C TRP A 179 -0.14 -5.35 -1.22
N GLY A 180 0.47 -4.57 -0.32
CA GLY A 180 1.46 -3.56 -0.71
C GLY A 180 2.69 -4.18 -1.39
N ASN A 181 3.17 -5.32 -0.90
CA ASN A 181 4.29 -6.05 -1.49
C ASN A 181 3.91 -6.66 -2.84
N HIS A 182 2.71 -7.24 -2.95
CA HIS A 182 2.16 -7.72 -4.23
C HIS A 182 2.04 -6.58 -5.23
N ALA A 183 1.58 -5.40 -4.81
CA ALA A 183 1.47 -4.24 -5.68
C ALA A 183 2.83 -3.76 -6.21
N VAL A 184 3.86 -3.66 -5.37
CA VAL A 184 5.22 -3.27 -5.82
C VAL A 184 5.79 -4.28 -6.82
N SER A 185 5.64 -5.57 -6.52
CA SER A 185 6.16 -6.65 -7.35
C SER A 185 5.44 -6.70 -8.70
N ALA A 186 4.11 -6.60 -8.70
CA ALA A 186 3.29 -6.49 -9.90
C ALA A 186 3.63 -5.23 -10.71
N ILE A 187 3.84 -4.06 -10.08
CA ILE A 187 4.23 -2.82 -10.78
C ILE A 187 5.53 -3.02 -11.56
N GLY A 188 6.55 -3.63 -10.94
CA GLY A 188 7.82 -3.93 -11.59
C GLY A 188 7.66 -4.89 -12.78
N ALA A 189 6.93 -5.99 -12.57
CA ALA A 189 6.66 -6.99 -13.59
C ALA A 189 5.83 -6.43 -14.76
N LEU A 190 4.78 -5.64 -14.47
CA LEU A 190 3.95 -4.98 -15.47
C LEU A 190 4.73 -3.93 -16.25
N HIS A 191 5.61 -3.17 -15.59
CA HIS A 191 6.51 -2.25 -16.29
C HIS A 191 7.39 -2.99 -17.29
N ALA A 192 8.01 -4.10 -16.87
CA ALA A 192 8.83 -4.94 -17.75
C ALA A 192 8.01 -5.55 -18.89
N LEU A 193 6.77 -5.97 -18.63
CA LEU A 193 5.86 -6.51 -19.64
C LEU A 193 5.42 -5.43 -20.66
N CYS A 194 5.23 -4.18 -20.22
CA CYS A 194 4.79 -3.09 -21.10
C CYS A 194 5.94 -2.43 -21.88
N PHE A 195 7.11 -2.28 -21.26
CA PHE A 195 8.19 -1.41 -21.75
C PHE A 195 9.58 -2.06 -21.76
N GLY A 196 9.73 -3.26 -21.21
CA GLY A 196 11.02 -3.95 -21.11
C GLY A 196 11.52 -4.54 -22.44
N ALA A 197 12.75 -5.05 -22.42
CA ALA A 197 13.37 -5.68 -23.60
C ALA A 197 12.62 -6.91 -24.12
N PHE A 198 11.83 -7.57 -23.24
CA PHE A 198 10.98 -8.71 -23.56
C PHE A 198 9.49 -8.37 -23.41
N ALA A 199 9.12 -7.12 -23.69
CA ALA A 199 7.76 -6.62 -23.62
C ALA A 199 6.79 -7.46 -24.46
N ASP A 200 5.52 -7.39 -24.08
CA ASP A 200 4.42 -8.08 -24.74
C ASP A 200 4.33 -7.67 -26.22
N THR A 201 4.38 -8.67 -27.10
CA THR A 201 4.37 -8.48 -28.56
C THR A 201 2.99 -8.10 -29.09
N SER A 202 1.94 -8.17 -28.27
CA SER A 202 0.60 -7.72 -28.62
C SER A 202 0.45 -6.20 -28.60
N ARG A 203 1.49 -5.45 -28.21
CA ARG A 203 1.49 -3.98 -28.25
C ARG A 203 1.02 -3.46 -29.63
N PRO A 204 -0.03 -2.62 -29.68
CA PRO A 204 -0.48 -2.03 -30.93
C PRO A 204 0.64 -1.19 -31.58
N PRO A 205 0.75 -1.18 -32.92
CA PRO A 205 1.68 -0.29 -33.61
C PRO A 205 1.34 1.17 -33.27
N LEU A 206 2.36 2.03 -33.26
CA LEU A 206 2.16 3.47 -33.11
C LEU A 206 1.37 3.98 -34.33
N THR A 207 0.08 4.25 -34.14
CA THR A 207 -0.69 5.05 -35.10
C THR A 207 -0.31 6.51 -34.88
N ILE A 208 0.48 7.05 -35.81
CA ILE A 208 0.66 8.49 -35.95
C ILE A 208 -0.57 8.97 -36.73
N GLU A 209 -1.58 9.47 -36.02
CA GLU A 209 -2.61 10.34 -36.62
C GLU A 209 -2.14 11.80 -36.62
#